data_AF-A0A946BLH8-F1
#
_entry.id   AF-A0A946BLH8-F1
#
_cell.length_a   1.000
_cell.length_b   1.000
_cell.length_c   1.000
_cell.angle_alpha   90.00
_cell.angle_beta   90.00
_cell.angle_gamma   90.00
#
_symmetry.space_group_name_H-M   'P 1'
#
loop_
_entity.id
_entity.type
_entity.pdbx_description
1 polymer ?
#
loop_
_entity_poly.entity_id
_entity_poly.type
_entity_poly.pdbx_seq_one_letter_code
_entity_poly.pdbx_strand_id
1 'polypeptide(L)' 'KNGETIKAISKASRIDLMNFLERKVHLFLKVKVRERWQEESERYSEMGLNFKDGNA' A
#
# COMPACT_ATOMS: atom_id res chain seq x y z
N LYS A 1 16.09 -12.10 1.59
CA LYS A 1 16.85 -11.26 0.59
C LYS A 1 16.25 -11.57 -0.79
N ASN A 2 16.33 -10.69 -1.80
CA ASN A 2 15.62 -10.80 -3.11
C ASN A 2 14.13 -10.41 -3.12
N GLY A 3 13.70 -9.46 -2.29
CA GLY A 3 12.32 -8.98 -2.32
C GLY A 3 11.28 -10.02 -1.88
N GLU A 4 11.68 -11.03 -1.11
CA GLU A 4 10.77 -12.06 -0.57
C GLU A 4 9.60 -11.44 0.22
N THR A 5 9.88 -10.40 1.00
CA THR A 5 8.86 -9.68 1.78
C THR A 5 7.80 -9.03 0.88
N ILE A 6 8.21 -8.27 -0.15
CA ILE A 6 7.25 -7.65 -1.07
C ILE A 6 6.49 -8.71 -1.89
N LYS A 7 7.14 -9.84 -2.20
CA LYS A 7 6.48 -10.97 -2.88
C LYS A 7 5.42 -11.62 -2.01
N ALA A 8 5.69 -11.80 -0.72
CA ALA A 8 4.71 -12.32 0.24
C ALA A 8 3.50 -11.39 0.36
N ILE A 9 3.74 -10.08 0.54
CA ILE A 9 2.69 -9.05 0.60
C ILE A 9 1.88 -9.05 -0.69
N SER A 10 2.54 -9.00 -1.85
CA SER A 10 1.90 -9.02 -3.17
C SER A 10 1.00 -10.24 -3.36
N LYS A 11 1.47 -11.43 -2.92
CA LYS A 11 0.70 -12.66 -3.03
C LYS A 11 -0.56 -12.61 -2.15
N ALA A 12 -0.43 -12.19 -0.89
CA ALA A 12 -1.56 -12.08 0.04
C ALA A 12 -2.60 -11.10 -0.48
N SER A 13 -2.20 -9.86 -0.78
CA SER A 13 -3.11 -8.83 -1.29
C SER A 13 -3.80 -9.23 -2.59
N ARG A 14 -3.10 -9.94 -3.49
CA ARG A 14 -3.73 -10.42 -4.74
C ARG A 14 -4.79 -11.47 -4.48
N ILE A 15 -4.58 -12.39 -3.53
CA ILE A 15 -5.59 -13.41 -3.19
C ILE A 15 -6.84 -12.72 -2.64
N ASP A 16 -6.66 -11.79 -1.70
CA ASP A 16 -7.77 -11.07 -1.09
C ASP A 16 -8.56 -10.27 -2.14
N LEU A 17 -7.86 -9.55 -3.03
CA LEU A 17 -8.50 -8.80 -4.12
C LEU A 17 -9.19 -9.70 -5.14
N MET A 18 -8.61 -10.86 -5.46
CA MET A 18 -9.25 -11.82 -6.37
C MET A 18 -10.53 -12.41 -5.77
N ASN A 19 -10.53 -12.69 -4.47
CA ASN A 19 -11.71 -13.17 -3.75
C ASN A 19 -12.79 -12.08 -3.67
N PHE A 20 -12.40 -10.85 -3.35
CA PHE A 20 -13.34 -9.73 -3.24
C PHE A 20 -14.00 -9.35 -4.57
N LEU A 21 -13.25 -9.40 -5.68
CA LEU A 21 -13.72 -8.99 -7.00
C LEU A 21 -14.18 -10.15 -7.89
N GLU A 22 -14.07 -11.39 -7.40
CA GLU A 22 -14.39 -12.64 -8.12
C GLU A 22 -13.76 -12.75 -9.52
N ARG A 23 -12.58 -12.14 -9.71
CA ARG A 23 -11.90 -12.08 -11.01
C ARG A 23 -10.39 -12.17 -10.86
N LYS A 24 -9.72 -12.53 -11.96
CA LYS A 24 -8.25 -12.50 -12.04
C LYS A 24 -7.75 -11.05 -11.97
N VAL A 25 -6.79 -10.81 -11.07
CA VAL A 25 -6.14 -9.51 -10.85
C VAL A 25 -4.64 -9.61 -11.13
N HIS A 26 -4.13 -8.67 -11.91
CA HIS A 26 -2.69 -8.48 -12.10
C HIS A 26 -2.24 -7.28 -11.26
N LEU A 27 -1.60 -7.54 -10.12
CA LEU A 27 -1.17 -6.50 -9.18
C LEU A 27 0.33 -6.24 -9.34
N PHE A 28 0.68 -5.01 -9.73
CA PHE A 28 2.06 -4.51 -9.75
C PHE A 28 2.31 -3.63 -8.53
N LEU A 29 3.33 -3.93 -7.75
CA LEU A 29 3.74 -3.14 -6.57
C LEU A 29 5.13 -2.54 -6.78
N LYS A 30 5.27 -1.24 -6.49
CA LYS A 30 6.56 -0.53 -6.50
C LYS A 30 6.76 0.16 -5.16
N VAL A 31 7.82 -0.21 -4.45
CA VAL A 31 8.22 0.48 -3.22
C VAL A 31 8.97 1.76 -3.62
N LYS A 32 8.50 2.90 -3.12
CA LYS A 32 9.19 4.19 -3.24
C LYS A 32 9.55 4.66 -1.83
N VAL A 33 10.81 4.97 -1.62
CA VAL A 33 11.27 5.60 -0.37
C VAL A 33 11.23 7.10 -0.57
N ARG A 34 10.66 7.81 0.40
CA ARG A 34 10.71 9.25 0.53
C ARG A 34 11.00 9.55 1.98
N GLU A 35 11.93 10.44 2.24
CA GLU A 35 12.25 10.84 3.60
C GLU A 35 11.17 11.81 4.11
N ARG A 36 10.78 11.70 5.38
CA ARG A 36 9.87 12.63 6.07
C ARG A 36 8.47 12.83 5.44
N TRP A 37 8.02 11.94 4.56
CA TRP A 37 6.69 12.02 3.92
C TRP A 37 5.53 12.05 4.92
N GLN A 38 5.73 11.52 6.12
CA GLN A 38 4.73 11.48 7.20
C GLN A 38 4.42 12.88 7.77
N GLU A 39 5.29 13.87 7.57
CA GLU A 39 5.08 15.26 8.01
C GLU A 39 4.28 16.07 6.97
N GLU A 40 4.11 15.56 5.75
CA GLU A 40 3.42 16.23 4.64
C GLU A 40 1.91 15.98 4.69
N SER A 41 1.14 16.87 5.34
CA SER A 41 -0.34 16.74 5.44
C SER A 41 -1.07 16.67 4.09
N GLU A 42 -0.51 17.30 3.04
CA GLU A 42 -1.01 17.23 1.67
C GLU A 42 -1.02 15.78 1.12
N ARG A 43 -0.03 14.96 1.51
CA ARG A 43 0.07 13.56 1.06
C ARG A 43 -0.98 12.65 1.65
N TYR A 44 -1.33 12.88 2.91
CA TYR A 44 -2.44 12.17 3.53
C TYR A 44 -3.72 12.47 2.74
N SER A 45 -3.95 13.73 2.41
CA SER A 45 -5.12 14.15 1.60
C SER A 45 -5.13 13.51 0.21
N GLU A 46 -3.99 13.47 -0.50
CA GLU A 46 -3.87 12.77 -1.80
C GLU A 46 -4.14 11.25 -1.71
N MET A 47 -3.79 10.63 -0.58
CA MET A 47 -4.07 9.21 -0.30
C MET A 47 -5.50 8.97 0.21
N GLY A 48 -6.30 10.02 0.42
CA GLY A 48 -7.62 9.92 1.03
C GLY A 48 -7.60 9.64 2.53
N LEU A 49 -6.49 9.94 3.21
CA LEU A 49 -6.28 9.79 4.65
C LEU A 49 -6.38 11.15 5.36
N ASN A 50 -6.81 11.17 6.62
CA ASN A 50 -6.75 12.38 7.42
C ASN A 50 -5.41 12.47 8.14
N PHE A 51 -4.73 13.62 8.05
CA PHE A 51 -3.46 13.85 8.74
C PHE A 51 -3.56 13.69 10.27
N LYS A 52 -4.76 13.88 10.84
CA LYS A 52 -5.01 13.75 12.28
C LYS A 52 -5.12 12.30 12.78
N ASP A 53 -5.19 11.30 11.90
CA ASP A 53 -5.31 9.88 12.31
C ASP A 53 -3.99 9.31 12.87
N GLY A 54 -2.87 10.04 12.75
CA GLY A 54 -1.56 9.66 13.29
C GLY A 54 -1.31 10.02 14.76
N ASN A 55 -2.24 10.73 15.40
CA ASN A 55 -2.21 11.06 16.83
C ASN A 55 -3.43 10.44 17.53
N ALA A 56 -3.32 9.17 17.92
CA ALA A 56 -4.14 8.55 18.96
C ALA A 56 -3.21 8.07 20.08
#